data_AF-A0A3N6A906-F1
#
_entry.id   AF-A0A3N6A906-F1
#
_cell.length_a   1.000
_cell.length_b   1.000
_cell.length_c   1.000
_cell.angle_alpha   90.00
_cell.angle_beta   90.00
_cell.angle_gamma   90.00
#
_symmetry.space_group_name_H-M   'P 1'
#
loop_
_entity.id
_entity.type
_entity.pdbx_description
1 polymer ?
#
loop_
_entity_poly.entity_id
_entity_poly.type
_entity_poly.pdbx_seq_one_letter_code
_entity_poly.pdbx_strand_id
1 'polypeptide(L)'
;MVKIERKSRYTKLSFICLGVSILTFLTTYLLGSYTSTATYSSPFSNTVLSAILGYTLFAIIIVAPIIGVIFGFMGNKGLLKITAIIANAGAFLTLSLLVGAMAVYDVFVQ
;
A
#
# COMPACT_ATOMS: atom_id res chain seq x y z
N MET A 1 -1.64 33.81 -4.70
CA MET A 1 -0.66 32.83 -5.22
C MET A 1 -0.38 31.67 -4.24
N VAL A 2 0.01 31.93 -2.98
CA VAL A 2 0.41 30.91 -1.97
C VAL A 2 -0.57 29.73 -1.78
N LYS A 3 -1.90 29.99 -1.83
CA LYS A 3 -2.93 28.94 -1.64
C LYS A 3 -2.99 27.92 -2.77
N ILE A 4 -2.68 28.35 -4.01
CA ILE A 4 -2.68 27.47 -5.20
C ILE A 4 -1.47 26.55 -5.15
N GLU A 5 -0.30 27.08 -4.77
CA GLU A 5 0.92 26.30 -4.63
C GLU A 5 0.78 25.21 -3.55
N ARG A 6 0.18 25.54 -2.41
CA ARG A 6 -0.08 24.57 -1.33
C ARG A 6 -0.98 23.42 -1.79
N LYS A 7 -2.04 23.72 -2.53
CA LYS A 7 -2.96 22.71 -3.09
C LYS A 7 -2.28 21.81 -4.13
N SER A 8 -1.38 22.37 -4.93
CA SER A 8 -0.56 21.59 -5.86
C SER A 8 0.34 20.60 -5.12
N ARG A 9 0.97 21.03 -4.01
CA ARG A 9 1.80 20.15 -3.15
C ARG A 9 1.01 18.97 -2.58
N TYR A 10 -0.22 19.17 -2.09
CA TYR A 10 -1.06 18.06 -1.61
C TYR A 10 -1.39 17.05 -2.72
N THR A 11 -1.63 17.51 -3.94
CA THR A 11 -1.88 16.62 -5.07
C THR A 11 -0.65 15.75 -5.38
N LYS A 12 0.56 16.35 -5.32
CA LYS A 12 1.82 15.60 -5.47
C LYS A 12 2.02 14.58 -4.34
N LEU A 13 1.78 14.96 -3.08
CA LEU A 13 1.86 14.04 -1.94
C LEU A 13 0.90 12.86 -2.09
N SER A 14 -0.31 13.09 -2.61
CA SER A 14 -1.28 12.02 -2.90
C SER A 14 -0.74 11.00 -3.92
N PHE A 15 -0.05 11.45 -4.97
CA PHE A 15 0.61 10.55 -5.92
C PHE A 15 1.85 9.86 -5.34
N ILE A 16 2.59 10.52 -4.45
CA ILE A 16 3.71 9.90 -3.73
C ILE A 16 3.19 8.75 -2.86
N CYS A 17 2.08 8.94 -2.14
CA CYS A 17 1.44 7.89 -1.36
C CYS A 17 1.07 6.66 -2.21
N LEU A 18 0.52 6.89 -3.42
CA LEU A 18 0.24 5.83 -4.38
C LEU A 18 1.53 5.09 -4.77
N GLY A 19 2.58 5.84 -5.13
CA GLY A 19 3.87 5.28 -5.52
C GLY A 19 4.53 4.46 -4.42
N VAL A 20 4.47 4.93 -3.17
CA VAL A 20 4.96 4.18 -2.00
C VAL A 20 4.17 2.88 -1.84
N SER A 21 2.84 2.91 -1.91
CA SER A 21 2.01 1.71 -1.80
C SER A 21 2.36 0.67 -2.87
N ILE A 22 2.50 1.08 -4.13
CA ILE A 22 2.89 0.19 -5.25
C ILE A 22 4.29 -0.38 -5.01
N LEU A 23 5.26 0.45 -4.65
CA LEU A 23 6.63 0.00 -4.45
C LEU A 23 6.72 -0.99 -3.28
N THR A 24 6.06 -0.69 -2.16
CA THR A 24 6.03 -1.58 -0.99
C THR A 24 5.29 -2.89 -1.30
N PHE A 25 4.21 -2.85 -2.10
CA PHE A 25 3.54 -4.06 -2.54
C PHE A 25 4.46 -4.95 -3.39
N LEU A 26 5.17 -4.36 -4.37
CA LEU A 26 6.12 -5.08 -5.21
C LEU A 26 7.28 -5.69 -4.41
N THR A 27 7.86 -4.93 -3.47
CA THR A 27 8.93 -5.47 -2.62
C THR A 27 8.42 -6.59 -1.72
N THR A 28 7.21 -6.47 -1.18
CA THR A 28 6.59 -7.52 -0.36
C THR A 28 6.31 -8.78 -1.18
N TYR A 29 5.81 -8.63 -2.41
CA TYR A 29 5.58 -9.74 -3.34
C TYR A 29 6.88 -10.47 -3.70
N LEU A 30 7.94 -9.72 -4.02
CA LEU A 30 9.26 -10.29 -4.30
C LEU A 30 9.80 -11.03 -3.08
N LEU A 31 9.74 -10.42 -1.89
CA LEU A 31 10.22 -11.02 -0.65
C LEU A 31 9.48 -12.33 -0.33
N GLY A 32 8.15 -12.34 -0.44
CA GLY A 32 7.33 -13.53 -0.25
C GLY A 32 7.63 -14.64 -1.26
N SER A 33 7.91 -14.27 -2.52
CA SER A 33 8.31 -15.22 -3.56
C SER A 33 9.66 -15.86 -3.23
N TYR A 34 10.66 -15.05 -2.85
CA TYR A 34 11.98 -15.53 -2.43
C TYR A 34 11.88 -16.51 -1.25
N THR A 35 11.11 -16.17 -0.21
CA THR A 35 10.96 -17.04 0.96
C THR A 35 10.20 -18.33 0.66
N SER A 36 9.27 -18.33 -0.31
CA SER A 36 8.52 -19.52 -0.71
C SER A 36 9.35 -20.49 -1.54
N THR A 37 10.31 -19.98 -2.33
CA THR A 37 11.25 -20.79 -3.11
C THR A 37 12.49 -21.25 -2.34
N ALA A 38 12.79 -20.64 -1.19
CA ALA A 38 13.94 -20.99 -0.37
C ALA A 38 13.63 -22.19 0.54
N THR A 39 14.04 -23.38 0.10
CA THR A 39 13.94 -24.63 0.85
C THR A 39 14.62 -24.52 2.23
N TYR A 40 13.83 -24.50 3.31
CA TYR A 40 14.18 -24.78 4.72
C TYR A 40 15.37 -24.06 5.41
N SER A 41 16.01 -23.07 4.81
CA SER A 41 17.13 -22.34 5.43
C SER A 41 17.07 -20.81 5.25
N SER A 42 15.86 -20.28 5.07
CA SER A 42 15.66 -18.84 5.04
C SER A 42 15.78 -18.26 6.47
N PRO A 43 16.63 -17.25 6.72
CA PRO A 43 16.70 -16.54 8.01
C PRO A 43 15.39 -15.78 8.34
N PHE A 44 14.42 -15.76 7.42
CA PHE A 44 13.06 -15.28 7.63
C PHE A 44 12.11 -16.33 8.20
N SER A 45 12.56 -17.57 8.42
CA SER A 45 11.74 -18.60 9.06
C SER A 45 11.58 -18.31 10.56
N ASN A 46 10.37 -17.90 10.96
CA ASN A 46 9.90 -17.86 12.35
C ASN A 46 10.70 -17.02 13.36
N THR A 47 11.22 -15.85 12.95
CA THR A 47 11.78 -14.88 13.92
C THR A 47 10.80 -13.75 14.19
N VAL A 48 10.79 -13.21 15.42
CA VAL A 48 9.99 -12.02 15.78
C VAL A 48 10.24 -10.86 14.80
N LEU A 49 11.47 -10.73 14.29
CA LEU A 49 11.86 -9.73 13.30
C LEU A 49 11.13 -9.90 11.96
N SER A 50 10.97 -11.13 11.48
CA SER A 50 10.22 -11.42 10.24
C SER A 50 8.73 -11.05 10.37
N ALA A 51 8.12 -11.33 11.52
CA ALA A 51 6.75 -10.95 11.81
C ALA A 51 6.59 -9.42 11.87
N ILE A 52 7.47 -8.72 12.59
CA ILE A 52 7.47 -7.24 12.68
C ILE A 52 7.59 -6.62 11.29
N LEU A 53 8.51 -7.14 10.45
CA LEU A 53 8.69 -6.60 9.09
C LEU A 53 7.44 -6.83 8.24
N GLY A 54 6.84 -8.01 8.28
CA GLY A 54 5.60 -8.33 7.57
C GLY A 54 4.45 -7.40 7.96
N TYR A 55 4.21 -7.21 9.26
CA TYR A 55 3.17 -6.29 9.74
C TYR A 55 3.47 -4.83 9.38
N THR A 56 4.74 -4.43 9.40
CA THR A 56 5.15 -3.06 9.03
C THR A 56 4.90 -2.79 7.56
N LEU A 57 5.31 -3.70 6.67
CA LEU A 57 5.06 -3.60 5.23
C LEU A 57 3.56 -3.59 4.93
N PHE A 58 2.80 -4.47 5.59
CA PHE A 58 1.35 -4.51 5.49
C PHE A 58 0.69 -3.18 5.89
N ALA A 59 1.09 -2.63 7.04
CA ALA A 59 0.60 -1.34 7.52
C ALA A 59 0.90 -0.22 6.52
N ILE A 60 2.11 -0.17 5.95
CA ILE A 60 2.48 0.84 4.95
C ILE A 60 1.60 0.71 3.69
N ILE A 61 1.43 -0.51 3.18
CA ILE A 61 0.66 -0.81 1.96
C ILE A 61 -0.81 -0.34 2.10
N ILE A 62 -1.40 -0.47 3.30
CA ILE A 62 -2.79 -0.07 3.58
C ILE A 62 -2.92 1.41 3.96
N VAL A 63 -2.03 1.92 4.82
CA VAL A 63 -2.13 3.28 5.35
C VAL A 63 -1.73 4.32 4.31
N ALA A 64 -0.73 4.05 3.47
CA ALA A 64 -0.28 5.02 2.47
C ALA A 64 -1.40 5.43 1.50
N PRO A 65 -2.20 4.51 0.90
CA PRO A 65 -3.37 4.86 0.11
C PRO A 65 -4.41 5.71 0.85
N ILE A 66 -4.68 5.42 2.13
CA ILE A 66 -5.63 6.20 2.94
C ILE A 66 -5.14 7.65 3.08
N ILE A 67 -3.87 7.83 3.43
CA ILE A 67 -3.23 9.16 3.51
C ILE A 67 -3.26 9.84 2.12
N GLY A 68 -3.05 9.06 1.06
CA GLY A 68 -3.13 9.51 -0.32
C GLY A 68 -4.51 10.07 -0.67
N VAL A 69 -5.59 9.41 -0.25
CA VAL A 69 -6.97 9.90 -0.42
C VAL A 69 -7.17 11.23 0.32
N ILE A 70 -6.71 11.34 1.57
CA ILE A 70 -6.81 12.57 2.38
C ILE A 70 -6.11 13.74 1.67
N PHE A 71 -4.86 13.54 1.22
CA PHE A 71 -4.15 14.56 0.47
C PHE A 71 -4.80 14.87 -0.89
N GLY A 72 -5.41 13.89 -1.54
CA GLY A 72 -6.20 14.08 -2.74
C GLY A 72 -7.37 15.05 -2.50
N PHE A 73 -8.11 14.90 -1.40
CA PHE A 73 -9.20 15.82 -1.05
C PHE A 73 -8.71 17.25 -0.78
N MET A 74 -7.56 17.40 -0.13
CA MET A 74 -6.90 18.69 0.13
C MET A 74 -6.24 19.31 -1.11
N GLY A 75 -6.10 18.52 -2.18
CA GLY A 75 -5.44 18.86 -3.44
C GLY A 75 -6.10 19.97 -4.27
N ASN A 76 -5.52 20.23 -5.43
CA ASN A 76 -6.01 21.26 -6.33
C ASN A 76 -7.34 20.88 -6.98
N LYS A 77 -8.10 21.86 -7.49
CA LYS A 77 -9.29 21.56 -8.28
C LYS A 77 -8.85 21.04 -9.65
N GLY A 78 -9.57 20.06 -10.20
CA GLY A 78 -9.35 19.54 -11.55
C GLY A 78 -9.18 18.03 -11.60
N LEU A 79 -8.94 17.54 -12.82
CA LEU A 79 -8.92 16.11 -13.14
C LEU A 79 -7.85 15.35 -12.32
N LEU A 80 -6.66 15.93 -12.16
CA LEU A 80 -5.56 15.32 -11.40
C LEU A 80 -5.92 14.98 -9.96
N LYS A 81 -6.74 15.81 -9.29
CA LYS A 81 -7.23 15.51 -7.94
C LYS A 81 -8.14 14.29 -7.94
N ILE A 82 -9.07 14.22 -8.88
CA ILE A 82 -10.01 13.11 -9.00
C ILE A 82 -9.23 11.83 -9.30
N THR A 83 -8.28 11.88 -10.24
CA THR A 83 -7.39 10.75 -10.55
C THR A 83 -6.61 10.29 -9.32
N ALA A 84 -6.03 11.20 -8.55
CA ALA A 84 -5.27 10.85 -7.35
C ALA A 84 -6.15 10.18 -6.27
N ILE A 85 -7.38 10.70 -6.06
CA ILE A 85 -8.33 10.10 -5.11
C ILE A 85 -8.75 8.71 -5.58
N ILE A 86 -9.20 8.56 -6.83
CA ILE A 86 -9.67 7.28 -7.37
C ILE A 86 -8.56 6.25 -7.38
N ALA A 87 -7.33 6.62 -7.77
CA ALA A 87 -6.21 5.70 -7.80
C ALA A 87 -5.85 5.20 -6.39
N ASN A 88 -5.79 6.09 -5.39
CA ASN A 88 -5.51 5.68 -4.01
C ASN A 88 -6.67 4.87 -3.40
N ALA A 89 -7.92 5.25 -3.64
CA ALA A 89 -9.08 4.49 -3.19
C ALA A 89 -9.13 3.10 -3.84
N GLY A 90 -8.84 3.02 -5.13
CA GLY A 90 -8.76 1.76 -5.87
C GLY A 90 -7.65 0.85 -5.34
N ALA A 91 -6.47 1.41 -5.05
CA ALA A 91 -5.38 0.66 -4.43
C ALA A 91 -5.79 0.11 -3.05
N PHE A 92 -6.34 0.95 -2.17
CA PHE A 92 -6.84 0.53 -0.86
C PHE A 92 -7.87 -0.61 -0.97
N LEU A 93 -8.92 -0.42 -1.78
CA LEU A 93 -9.98 -1.41 -1.96
C LEU A 93 -9.46 -2.73 -2.53
N THR A 94 -8.57 -2.67 -3.52
CA THR A 94 -7.96 -3.87 -4.13
C THR A 94 -7.15 -4.65 -3.10
N LEU A 95 -6.34 -3.95 -2.30
CA LEU A 95 -5.52 -4.55 -1.26
C LEU A 95 -6.37 -5.12 -0.14
N SER A 96 -7.41 -4.41 0.32
CA SER A 96 -8.35 -4.91 1.32
C SER A 96 -9.09 -6.16 0.83
N LEU A 97 -9.52 -6.17 -0.44
CA LEU A 97 -10.20 -7.32 -1.03
C LEU A 97 -9.26 -8.52 -1.12
N LEU A 98 -8.00 -8.31 -1.54
CA LEU A 98 -6.98 -9.35 -1.60
C LEU A 98 -6.75 -9.98 -0.21
N VAL A 99 -6.57 -9.15 0.82
CA VAL A 99 -6.36 -9.62 2.21
C VAL A 99 -7.57 -10.39 2.72
N GLY A 100 -8.78 -9.87 2.48
CA GLY A 100 -10.02 -10.56 2.85
C GLY A 100 -10.17 -11.91 2.14
N ALA A 101 -9.84 -11.97 0.85
CA ALA A 101 -9.88 -13.21 0.08
C ALA A 101 -8.89 -14.26 0.61
N MET A 102 -7.67 -13.84 0.97
CA MET A 102 -6.67 -14.74 1.56
C MET A 102 -7.11 -15.24 2.95
N ALA A 103 -7.67 -14.37 3.79
CA ALA A 103 -8.20 -14.77 5.09
C ALA A 103 -9.36 -15.78 4.95
N VAL A 104 -10.23 -15.60 3.95
CA VAL A 104 -11.30 -16.55 3.63
C VAL A 104 -10.71 -17.88 3.14
N TYR A 105 -9.72 -17.84 2.24
CA TYR A 105 -9.04 -19.04 1.75
C TYR A 105 -8.46 -19.87 2.88
N ASP A 106 -7.77 -19.24 3.84
CA ASP A 106 -7.19 -19.92 5.00
C ASP A 106 -8.24 -20.61 5.88
N VAL A 107 -9.46 -20.07 5.98
CA VAL A 107 -10.54 -20.67 6.77
C VAL A 107 -11.14 -21.92 6.10
N PHE A 108 -11.17 -21.96 4.77
CA PHE A 108 -11.87 -23.01 4.01
C PHE A 108 -10.96 -24.08 3.41
N VAL A 109 -9.67 -23.80 3.27
CA VAL A 109 -8.70 -24.69 2.58
C VAL A 109 -7.66 -25.27 3.55
N GLN A 110 -7.61 -24.82 4.81
CA GLN A 110 -6.99 -25.57 5.92
C GLN A 110 -7.89 -26.72 6.37
#